data_AF-A0A7J3NQN9-F1
#
_entry.id   AF-A0A7J3NQN9-F1
#
_cell.length_a   1.000
_cell.length_b   1.000
_cell.length_c   1.000
_cell.angle_alpha   90.00
_cell.angle_beta   90.00
_cell.angle_gamma   90.00
#
_symmetry.space_group_name_H-M   'P 1'
#
loop_
_entity.id
_entity.type
_entity.pdbx_description
1 polymer ?
#
loop_
_entity_poly.entity_id
_entity_poly.type
_entity_poly.pdbx_seq_one_letter_code
_entity_poly.pdbx_strand_id
1 'polypeptide(L)'
;MKGWRAMTRDSKKLERGRGEEVKRRLLFELIKCSRRSDKELSKVIGCTRATIYRRRKELEKEGLIREYTVIPDLAKMGYEICAFIFLSWREHPNEDELAVGREWLASVPNILFCSAGEGLATNIVVSLHRNFADFSSFIDFLRRSSQPKLGDLQFFIVPLTRTDSIYKNFSFHTLTNEKPDDQACSDETEIKKSRESCVYYKEHAILTLKKLKNEPDKFKHIVNNNKFREIMLRRMLQFSP
;
A
#
# COMPACT_ATOMS: atom_id res chain seq x y z
N MET A 1 -54.99 18.03 -10.92
CA MET A 1 -53.66 17.62 -11.44
C MET A 1 -52.61 18.14 -10.47
N LYS A 2 -51.92 17.27 -9.73
CA LYS A 2 -50.88 17.70 -8.78
C LYS A 2 -49.65 18.16 -9.57
N GLY A 3 -49.27 19.43 -9.38
CA GLY A 3 -48.17 20.07 -10.10
C GLY A 3 -46.85 19.33 -9.89
N TRP A 4 -46.22 18.95 -11.00
CA TRP A 4 -44.87 18.41 -11.01
C TRP A 4 -43.90 19.58 -10.80
N ARG A 5 -43.55 19.86 -9.55
CA ARG A 5 -42.59 20.93 -9.23
C ARG A 5 -41.20 20.45 -9.66
N ALA A 6 -40.68 20.98 -10.76
CA ALA A 6 -39.36 20.63 -11.28
C ALA A 6 -38.28 20.95 -10.24
N MET A 7 -37.43 19.97 -9.92
CA MET A 7 -36.32 20.14 -8.98
C MET A 7 -35.31 21.16 -9.52
N THR A 8 -34.96 22.15 -8.70
CA THR A 8 -33.96 23.17 -9.02
C THR A 8 -32.56 22.56 -9.15
N ARG A 9 -31.68 23.22 -9.91
CA ARG A 9 -30.32 22.75 -10.21
C ARG A 9 -29.48 22.56 -8.93
N ASP A 10 -29.69 23.42 -7.93
CA ASP A 10 -28.97 23.38 -6.65
C ASP A 10 -29.40 22.20 -5.78
N SER A 11 -30.69 21.86 -5.75
CA SER A 11 -31.20 20.68 -5.03
C SER A 11 -30.65 19.37 -5.61
N LYS A 12 -30.55 19.27 -6.95
CA LYS A 12 -29.90 18.12 -7.60
C LYS A 12 -28.41 17.99 -7.24
N LYS A 13 -27.70 19.12 -7.15
CA LYS A 13 -26.27 19.13 -6.77
C LYS A 13 -26.08 18.65 -5.32
N LEU A 14 -26.96 19.08 -4.42
CA LEU A 14 -26.91 18.72 -3.00
C LEU A 14 -27.24 17.23 -2.77
N GLU A 15 -28.27 16.69 -3.44
CA GLU A 15 -28.59 15.25 -3.37
C GLU A 15 -27.49 14.37 -3.93
N ARG A 16 -26.85 14.80 -5.03
CA ARG A 16 -25.71 14.09 -5.61
C ARG A 16 -24.52 14.08 -4.64
N GLY A 17 -24.23 15.20 -3.97
CA GLY A 17 -23.20 15.29 -2.93
C GLY A 17 -23.48 14.36 -1.74
N ARG A 18 -24.72 14.33 -1.24
CA ARG A 18 -25.13 13.40 -0.19
C ARG A 18 -24.97 11.94 -0.61
N GLY A 19 -25.21 11.64 -1.89
CA GLY A 19 -25.04 10.31 -2.46
C GLY A 19 -23.59 9.81 -2.46
N GLU A 20 -22.66 10.67 -2.87
CA GLU A 20 -21.22 10.35 -2.87
C GLU A 20 -20.69 10.18 -1.44
N GLU A 21 -21.15 11.00 -0.49
CA GLU A 21 -20.75 10.85 0.91
C GLU A 21 -21.18 9.50 1.49
N VAL A 22 -22.40 9.04 1.17
CA VAL A 22 -22.86 7.70 1.57
C VAL A 22 -22.02 6.60 0.93
N LYS A 23 -21.66 6.71 -0.35
CA LYS A 23 -20.78 5.74 -1.03
C LYS A 23 -19.41 5.68 -0.37
N ARG A 24 -18.82 6.83 -0.06
CA ARG A 24 -17.52 6.95 0.59
C ARG A 24 -17.54 6.31 1.98
N ARG A 25 -18.52 6.65 2.82
CA ARG A 25 -18.69 6.02 4.15
C ARG A 25 -18.90 4.51 4.06
N LEU A 26 -19.68 4.05 3.07
CA LEU A 26 -19.88 2.62 2.82
C LEU A 26 -18.55 1.92 2.50
N LEU A 27 -17.72 2.50 1.63
CA LEU A 27 -16.41 1.94 1.28
C LEU A 27 -15.52 1.82 2.52
N PHE A 28 -15.43 2.85 3.35
CA PHE A 28 -14.63 2.80 4.59
C PHE A 28 -15.13 1.76 5.60
N GLU A 29 -16.45 1.59 5.75
CA GLU A 29 -17.00 0.54 6.61
C GLU A 29 -16.74 -0.87 6.07
N LEU A 30 -16.71 -1.03 4.75
CA LEU A 30 -16.33 -2.30 4.11
C LEU A 30 -14.83 -2.60 4.26
N ILE A 31 -13.96 -1.58 4.21
CA ILE A 31 -12.52 -1.73 4.51
C ILE A 31 -12.32 -2.21 5.95
N LYS A 32 -13.13 -1.73 6.91
CA LYS A 32 -13.08 -2.21 8.30
C LYS A 32 -13.57 -3.65 8.43
N CYS A 33 -14.64 -4.03 7.74
CA CYS A 33 -15.13 -5.40 7.77
C CYS A 33 -16.03 -5.67 6.56
N SER A 34 -15.47 -6.33 5.56
CA SER A 34 -16.15 -6.66 4.31
C SER A 34 -17.32 -7.64 4.49
N ARG A 35 -17.28 -8.45 5.56
CA ARG A 35 -18.33 -9.44 5.89
C ARG A 35 -19.61 -8.84 6.45
N ARG A 36 -19.66 -7.54 6.74
CA ARG A 36 -20.87 -6.91 7.27
C ARG A 36 -22.02 -6.97 6.27
N SER A 37 -23.18 -7.37 6.78
CA SER A 37 -24.41 -7.41 6.01
C SER A 37 -24.91 -6.01 5.69
N ASP A 38 -25.68 -5.87 4.60
CA ASP A 38 -26.33 -4.59 4.25
C ASP A 38 -27.28 -4.12 5.36
N LYS A 39 -27.83 -5.05 6.17
CA LYS A 39 -28.61 -4.73 7.37
C LYS A 39 -27.77 -4.02 8.43
N GLU A 40 -26.58 -4.50 8.73
CA GLU A 40 -25.70 -3.86 9.72
C GLU A 40 -25.20 -2.52 9.22
N LEU A 41 -24.75 -2.47 7.96
CA LEU A 41 -24.28 -1.24 7.31
C LEU A 41 -25.38 -0.18 7.24
N SER A 42 -26.64 -0.58 7.03
CA SER A 42 -27.79 0.34 7.04
C SER A 42 -27.94 1.07 8.38
N LYS A 43 -27.71 0.37 9.50
CA LYS A 43 -27.79 0.95 10.85
C LYS A 43 -26.62 1.90 11.12
N VAL A 44 -25.41 1.51 10.71
CA VAL A 44 -24.19 2.29 10.95
C VAL A 44 -24.17 3.58 10.12
N ILE A 45 -24.62 3.51 8.86
CA ILE A 45 -24.56 4.63 7.93
C ILE A 45 -25.83 5.52 8.02
N GLY A 46 -26.93 4.99 8.55
CA GLY A 46 -28.20 5.71 8.67
C GLY A 46 -28.98 5.80 7.35
N CYS A 47 -28.89 4.77 6.52
CA CYS A 47 -29.56 4.68 5.22
C CYS A 47 -30.45 3.44 5.15
N THR A 48 -31.39 3.38 4.19
CA THR A 48 -32.19 2.17 3.98
C THR A 48 -31.31 1.03 3.44
N ARG A 49 -31.70 -0.23 3.71
CA ARG A 49 -30.99 -1.41 3.17
C ARG A 49 -30.91 -1.39 1.63
N ALA A 50 -32.00 -0.98 0.97
CA ALA A 50 -32.04 -0.87 -0.49
C ALA A 50 -31.03 0.16 -1.01
N THR A 51 -30.85 1.29 -0.31
CA THR A 51 -29.83 2.28 -0.65
C THR A 51 -28.43 1.69 -0.53
N ILE A 52 -28.11 1.03 0.58
CA ILE A 52 -26.78 0.40 0.77
C ILE A 52 -26.49 -0.65 -0.30
N TYR A 53 -27.45 -1.53 -0.58
CA TYR A 53 -27.32 -2.54 -1.63
C TYR A 53 -27.00 -1.90 -2.99
N ARG A 54 -27.76 -0.87 -3.38
CA ARG A 54 -27.52 -0.14 -4.64
C ARG A 54 -26.14 0.52 -4.67
N ARG A 55 -25.75 1.20 -3.58
CA ARG A 55 -24.43 1.85 -3.49
C ARG A 55 -23.27 0.86 -3.52
N ARG A 56 -23.41 -0.30 -2.87
CA ARG A 56 -22.41 -1.38 -2.95
C ARG A 56 -22.24 -1.84 -4.39
N LYS A 57 -23.33 -2.08 -5.11
CA LYS A 57 -23.31 -2.46 -6.53
C LYS A 57 -22.71 -1.36 -7.42
N GLU A 58 -22.96 -0.09 -7.11
CA GLU A 58 -22.30 1.04 -7.77
C GLU A 58 -20.77 1.02 -7.53
N LEU A 59 -20.31 0.84 -6.28
CA LEU A 59 -18.88 0.75 -5.94
C LEU A 59 -18.17 -0.42 -6.66
N GLU A 60 -18.83 -1.58 -6.74
CA GLU A 60 -18.35 -2.75 -7.50
C GLU A 60 -18.27 -2.44 -9.00
N LYS A 61 -19.33 -1.85 -9.57
CA LYS A 61 -19.41 -1.53 -11.00
C LYS A 61 -18.41 -0.46 -11.42
N GLU A 62 -18.15 0.53 -10.56
CA GLU A 62 -17.19 1.60 -10.79
C GLU A 62 -15.72 1.15 -10.58
N GLY A 63 -15.50 -0.08 -10.09
CA GLY A 63 -14.16 -0.61 -9.83
C GLY A 63 -13.47 -0.03 -8.58
N LEU A 64 -14.22 0.70 -7.74
CA LEU A 64 -13.75 1.15 -6.43
C LEU A 64 -13.60 -0.01 -5.45
N ILE A 65 -14.44 -1.04 -5.60
CA ILE A 65 -14.23 -2.35 -4.99
C ILE A 65 -13.78 -3.30 -6.10
N ARG A 66 -12.51 -3.69 -6.08
CA ARG A 66 -11.95 -4.62 -7.06
C ARG A 66 -12.24 -6.07 -6.72
N GLU A 67 -12.15 -6.42 -5.43
CA GLU A 67 -12.35 -7.78 -4.95
C GLU A 67 -12.75 -7.80 -3.47
N TYR A 68 -13.30 -8.94 -3.04
CA TYR A 68 -13.51 -9.26 -1.63
C TYR A 68 -12.61 -10.44 -1.26
N THR A 69 -11.51 -10.15 -0.57
CA THR A 69 -10.47 -11.15 -0.28
C THR A 69 -10.14 -11.24 1.21
N VAL A 70 -9.44 -12.31 1.57
CA VAL A 70 -8.87 -12.55 2.90
C VAL A 70 -7.36 -12.42 2.77
N ILE A 71 -6.71 -11.71 3.69
CA ILE A 71 -5.25 -11.66 3.79
C ILE A 71 -4.82 -12.80 4.74
N PRO A 72 -4.26 -13.91 4.23
CA PRO A 72 -3.90 -15.03 5.07
C PRO A 72 -2.56 -14.81 5.80
N ASP A 73 -2.33 -15.62 6.82
CA ASP A 73 -1.02 -15.75 7.46
C ASP A 73 -0.12 -16.61 6.57
N LEU A 74 0.71 -15.96 5.77
CA LEU A 74 1.57 -16.61 4.76
C LEU A 74 2.57 -17.59 5.40
N ALA A 75 3.08 -17.28 6.58
CA ALA A 75 4.00 -18.17 7.30
C ALA A 75 3.31 -19.47 7.69
N LYS A 76 2.06 -19.41 8.18
CA LYS A 76 1.26 -20.59 8.50
C LYS A 76 0.82 -21.39 7.27
N MET A 77 0.81 -20.77 6.09
CA MET A 77 0.59 -21.48 4.81
C MET A 77 1.85 -22.22 4.31
N GLY A 78 2.97 -22.11 5.03
CA GLY A 78 4.24 -22.76 4.69
C GLY A 78 5.11 -21.97 3.72
N TYR A 79 4.94 -20.64 3.65
CA TYR A 79 5.88 -19.75 2.97
C TYR A 79 6.89 -19.20 3.96
N GLU A 80 8.17 -19.36 3.67
CA GLU A 80 9.25 -18.84 4.49
C GLU A 80 9.76 -17.50 4.00
N ILE A 81 9.62 -17.21 2.71
CA ILE A 81 10.24 -16.07 2.04
C ILE A 81 9.20 -15.29 1.24
N CYS A 82 9.16 -13.98 1.46
CA CYS A 82 8.61 -13.02 0.51
C CYS A 82 9.77 -12.23 -0.10
N ALA A 83 9.93 -12.31 -1.42
CA ALA A 83 11.02 -11.68 -2.14
C ALA A 83 10.51 -10.48 -2.96
N PHE A 84 11.14 -9.33 -2.75
CA PHE A 84 11.01 -8.15 -3.58
C PHE A 84 12.16 -8.16 -4.58
N ILE A 85 11.86 -8.37 -5.85
CA ILE A 85 12.83 -8.50 -6.93
C ILE A 85 12.73 -7.24 -7.78
N PHE A 86 13.88 -6.62 -8.03
CA PHE A 86 14.03 -5.39 -8.78
C PHE A 86 14.67 -5.74 -10.12
N LEU A 87 13.96 -5.45 -11.20
CA LEU A 87 14.40 -5.76 -12.56
C LEU A 87 14.68 -4.46 -13.31
N SER A 88 15.84 -4.39 -13.95
CA SER A 88 16.22 -3.32 -14.85
C SER A 88 16.47 -3.87 -16.24
N TRP A 89 16.05 -3.14 -17.27
CA TRP A 89 16.29 -3.50 -18.66
C TRP A 89 17.62 -2.93 -19.13
N ARG A 90 18.39 -3.68 -19.93
CA ARG A 90 19.55 -3.10 -20.66
C ARG A 90 19.08 -2.18 -21.77
N GLU A 91 18.04 -2.64 -22.46
CA GLU A 91 17.38 -1.95 -23.55
C GLU A 91 15.90 -1.92 -23.25
N HIS A 92 15.28 -0.74 -23.34
CA HIS A 92 13.86 -0.62 -23.11
C HIS A 92 13.09 -1.46 -24.13
N PRO A 93 12.28 -2.44 -23.68
CA PRO A 93 11.44 -3.22 -24.59
C PRO A 93 10.41 -2.33 -25.27
N ASN A 94 10.01 -2.70 -26.49
CA ASN A 94 8.90 -2.04 -27.18
C ASN A 94 7.55 -2.49 -26.58
N GLU A 95 6.44 -1.88 -27.02
CA GLU A 95 5.12 -2.15 -26.43
C GLU A 95 4.65 -3.61 -26.64
N ASP A 96 4.98 -4.22 -27.78
CA ASP A 96 4.62 -5.62 -28.07
C ASP A 96 5.37 -6.58 -27.15
N GLU A 97 6.67 -6.35 -26.94
CA GLU A 97 7.50 -7.11 -26.00
C GLU A 97 7.01 -6.93 -24.55
N LEU A 98 6.60 -5.72 -24.18
CA LEU A 98 6.00 -5.45 -22.88
C LEU A 98 4.67 -6.18 -22.72
N ALA A 99 3.82 -6.23 -23.75
CA ALA A 99 2.56 -6.95 -23.71
C ALA A 99 2.76 -8.44 -23.47
N VAL A 100 3.66 -9.08 -24.23
CA VAL A 100 4.03 -10.50 -24.05
C VAL A 100 4.61 -10.73 -22.64
N GLY A 101 5.49 -9.85 -22.18
CA GLY A 101 6.08 -9.93 -20.85
C GLY A 101 5.04 -9.83 -19.73
N ARG A 102 4.05 -8.94 -19.86
CA ARG A 102 2.95 -8.77 -18.90
C ARG A 102 2.07 -10.02 -18.82
N GLU A 103 1.68 -10.58 -19.95
CA GLU A 103 0.88 -11.82 -19.99
C GLU A 103 1.63 -12.99 -19.37
N TRP A 104 2.92 -13.11 -19.71
CA TRP A 104 3.77 -14.15 -19.14
C TRP A 104 3.91 -13.99 -17.61
N LEU A 105 4.25 -12.80 -17.11
CA LEU A 105 4.38 -12.55 -15.67
C LEU A 105 3.08 -12.83 -14.91
N ALA A 106 1.92 -12.50 -15.50
CA ALA A 106 0.62 -12.78 -14.90
C ALA A 106 0.31 -14.29 -14.81
N SER A 107 0.92 -15.12 -15.64
CA SER A 107 0.74 -16.59 -15.62
C SER A 107 1.58 -17.32 -14.57
N VAL A 108 2.55 -16.65 -13.96
CA VAL A 108 3.50 -17.27 -13.03
C VAL A 108 2.89 -17.34 -11.61
N PRO A 109 2.66 -18.54 -11.05
CA PRO A 109 1.83 -18.72 -9.85
C PRO A 109 2.44 -18.16 -8.55
N ASN A 110 3.77 -18.01 -8.49
CA ASN A 110 4.46 -17.54 -7.28
C ASN A 110 4.58 -16.01 -7.21
N ILE A 111 4.10 -15.28 -8.23
CA ILE A 111 4.13 -13.82 -8.26
C ILE A 111 2.84 -13.27 -7.63
N LEU A 112 3.00 -12.53 -6.53
CA LEU A 112 1.90 -11.84 -5.86
C LEU A 112 1.58 -10.50 -6.51
N PHE A 113 2.61 -9.80 -6.98
CA PHE A 113 2.48 -8.48 -7.58
C PHE A 113 3.64 -8.22 -8.52
N CYS A 114 3.36 -7.58 -9.66
CA CYS A 114 4.36 -7.08 -10.56
C CYS A 114 3.94 -5.72 -11.11
N SER A 115 4.88 -4.78 -11.22
CA SER A 115 4.61 -3.46 -11.76
C SER A 115 5.86 -2.79 -12.32
N ALA A 116 5.66 -1.99 -13.36
CA ALA A 116 6.64 -1.02 -13.80
C ALA A 116 6.60 0.22 -12.90
N GLY A 117 7.73 0.89 -12.72
CA GLY A 117 7.84 2.09 -11.92
C GLY A 117 9.14 2.83 -12.17
N GLU A 118 9.36 3.86 -11.35
CA GLU A 118 10.55 4.70 -11.40
C GLU A 118 11.31 4.60 -10.07
N GLY A 119 12.65 4.65 -10.11
CA GLY A 119 13.49 4.65 -8.91
C GLY A 119 14.72 3.78 -9.04
N LEU A 120 14.92 2.87 -8.08
CA LEU A 120 16.08 1.97 -8.03
C LEU A 120 16.13 0.98 -9.20
N ALA A 121 14.97 0.66 -9.76
CA ALA A 121 14.81 -0.22 -10.92
C ALA A 121 13.57 0.21 -11.71
N THR A 122 13.41 -0.34 -12.91
CA THR A 122 12.26 -0.03 -13.78
C THR A 122 11.05 -0.89 -13.48
N ASN A 123 11.25 -2.06 -12.86
CA ASN A 123 10.19 -3.00 -12.53
C ASN A 123 10.42 -3.63 -11.16
N ILE A 124 9.33 -3.95 -10.49
CA ILE A 124 9.30 -4.70 -9.23
C ILE A 124 8.44 -5.95 -9.39
N VAL A 125 8.93 -7.07 -8.86
CA VAL A 125 8.20 -8.33 -8.73
C VAL A 125 8.21 -8.73 -7.27
N VAL A 126 7.04 -8.95 -6.69
CA VAL A 126 6.87 -9.50 -5.34
C VAL A 126 6.45 -10.95 -5.48
N SER A 127 7.20 -11.86 -4.87
CA SER A 127 6.98 -13.30 -4.99
C SER A 127 7.08 -14.03 -3.65
N LEU A 128 6.38 -15.16 -3.54
CA LEU A 128 6.34 -15.99 -2.34
C LEU A 128 7.02 -17.33 -2.59
N HIS A 129 7.84 -17.78 -1.64
CA HIS A 129 8.63 -19.01 -1.75
C HIS A 129 8.56 -19.82 -0.47
N ARG A 130 8.47 -21.15 -0.61
CA ARG A 130 8.37 -22.06 0.53
C ARG A 130 9.67 -22.16 1.33
N ASN A 131 10.80 -22.02 0.66
CA ASN A 131 12.13 -22.05 1.25
C ASN A 131 13.14 -21.40 0.30
N PHE A 132 14.41 -21.35 0.70
CA PHE A 132 15.46 -20.74 -0.11
C PHE A 132 15.73 -21.47 -1.44
N ALA A 133 15.56 -22.79 -1.51
CA ALA A 133 15.79 -23.55 -2.73
C ALA A 133 14.74 -23.23 -3.80
N ASP A 134 13.47 -23.10 -3.41
CA ASP A 134 12.35 -22.63 -4.24
C ASP A 134 12.64 -21.21 -4.77
N PHE A 135 13.04 -20.30 -3.89
CA PHE A 135 13.46 -18.95 -4.27
C PHE A 135 14.63 -18.94 -5.26
N SER A 136 15.71 -19.68 -4.99
CA SER A 136 16.88 -19.74 -5.87
C SER A 136 16.51 -20.27 -7.26
N SER A 137 15.67 -21.31 -7.31
CA SER A 137 15.16 -21.87 -8.57
C SER A 137 14.33 -20.85 -9.34
N PHE A 138 13.53 -20.05 -8.63
CA PHE A 138 12.75 -18.97 -9.22
C PHE A 138 13.62 -17.86 -9.81
N ILE A 139 14.69 -17.45 -9.12
CA ILE A 139 15.62 -16.44 -9.66
C ILE A 139 16.31 -16.96 -10.93
N ASP A 140 16.74 -18.22 -10.95
CA ASP A 140 17.35 -18.82 -12.15
C ASP A 140 16.35 -18.93 -13.29
N PHE A 141 15.09 -19.25 -12.99
CA PHE A 141 13.99 -19.22 -13.94
C PHE A 141 13.80 -17.82 -14.54
N LEU A 142 13.68 -16.78 -13.71
CA LEU A 142 13.54 -15.39 -14.17
C LEU A 142 14.72 -14.97 -15.07
N ARG A 143 15.95 -15.28 -14.67
CA ARG A 143 17.15 -14.96 -15.46
C ARG A 143 17.15 -15.62 -16.82
N ARG A 144 16.67 -16.85 -16.95
CA ARG A 144 16.60 -17.58 -18.23
C ARG A 144 15.48 -17.06 -19.11
N SER A 145 14.31 -16.80 -18.54
CA SER A 145 13.13 -16.36 -19.27
C SER A 145 13.19 -14.91 -19.76
N SER A 146 13.99 -14.06 -19.11
CA SER A 146 14.08 -12.63 -19.46
C SER A 146 15.24 -12.26 -20.40
N GLN A 147 15.95 -13.23 -20.98
CA GLN A 147 17.10 -12.97 -21.88
C GLN A 147 16.66 -12.88 -23.34
N PRO A 148 17.08 -11.81 -24.06
CA PRO A 148 18.40 -11.18 -23.94
C PRO A 148 18.48 -9.81 -23.22
N LYS A 149 17.35 -9.15 -22.97
CA LYS A 149 17.31 -7.71 -22.61
C LYS A 149 17.32 -7.41 -21.10
N LEU A 150 17.26 -8.43 -20.24
CA LEU A 150 17.39 -8.20 -18.80
C LEU A 150 18.79 -7.66 -18.46
N GLY A 151 18.81 -6.51 -17.81
CA GLY A 151 20.01 -5.87 -17.30
C GLY A 151 20.38 -6.40 -15.94
N ASP A 152 20.05 -5.63 -14.91
CA ASP A 152 20.35 -5.99 -13.53
C ASP A 152 19.13 -6.60 -12.84
N LEU A 153 19.39 -7.60 -12.00
CA LEU A 153 18.40 -8.26 -11.15
C LEU A 153 18.92 -8.21 -9.71
N GLN A 154 18.24 -7.42 -8.90
CA GLN A 154 18.51 -7.29 -7.47
C GLN A 154 17.31 -7.80 -6.69
N PHE A 155 17.48 -8.18 -5.43
CA PHE A 155 16.37 -8.63 -4.61
C PHE A 155 16.55 -8.32 -3.12
N PHE A 156 15.43 -8.23 -2.42
CA PHE A 156 15.35 -8.09 -0.97
C PHE A 156 14.41 -9.18 -0.42
N ILE A 157 14.95 -10.01 0.48
CA ILE A 157 14.25 -11.16 1.06
C ILE A 157 13.69 -10.75 2.42
N VAL A 158 12.40 -10.95 2.61
CA VAL A 158 11.70 -10.83 3.89
C VAL A 158 11.45 -12.23 4.45
N PRO A 159 12.06 -12.61 5.59
CA PRO A 159 11.78 -13.89 6.24
C PRO A 159 10.41 -13.85 6.94
N LEU A 160 9.43 -14.59 6.42
CA LEU A 160 8.06 -14.60 6.94
C LEU A 160 7.91 -15.37 8.26
N THR A 161 8.79 -16.34 8.51
CA THR A 161 8.81 -17.12 9.76
C THR A 161 9.36 -16.32 10.95
N ARG A 162 10.00 -15.18 10.69
CA ARG A 162 10.58 -14.30 11.72
C ARG A 162 9.67 -13.12 12.00
N THR A 163 8.82 -13.27 13.02
CA THR A 163 7.82 -12.25 13.40
C THR A 163 8.43 -10.93 13.89
N ASP A 164 9.68 -10.94 14.35
CA ASP A 164 10.42 -9.74 14.78
C ASP A 164 10.83 -8.84 13.61
N SER A 165 10.91 -9.38 12.40
CA SER A 165 11.28 -8.63 11.19
C SER A 165 10.13 -7.82 10.59
N ILE A 166 8.88 -8.18 10.93
CA ILE A 166 7.68 -7.52 10.41
C ILE A 166 7.17 -6.51 11.45
N TYR A 167 7.56 -5.26 11.28
CA TYR A 167 7.14 -4.18 12.19
C TYR A 167 5.66 -3.78 12.01
N LYS A 168 5.11 -3.98 10.80
CA LYS A 168 3.73 -3.63 10.47
C LYS A 168 3.19 -4.57 9.40
N ASN A 169 2.06 -5.20 9.69
CA ASN A 169 1.37 -6.04 8.71
C ASN A 169 0.70 -5.20 7.62
N PHE A 170 0.64 -5.76 6.41
CA PHE A 170 -0.14 -5.18 5.33
C PHE A 170 -1.63 -5.20 5.71
N SER A 171 -2.23 -4.01 5.79
CA SER A 171 -3.65 -3.86 6.12
C SER A 171 -4.15 -2.50 5.66
N PHE A 172 -5.36 -2.48 5.12
CA PHE A 172 -6.06 -1.25 4.75
C PHE A 172 -6.76 -0.57 5.94
N HIS A 173 -6.75 -1.17 7.13
CA HIS A 173 -7.38 -0.58 8.32
C HIS A 173 -6.86 0.82 8.64
N THR A 174 -5.61 1.12 8.29
CA THR A 174 -5.00 2.44 8.55
C THR A 174 -5.68 3.56 7.78
N LEU A 175 -6.27 3.28 6.61
CA LEU A 175 -7.01 4.26 5.82
C LEU A 175 -8.29 4.72 6.53
N THR A 176 -8.79 3.92 7.47
CA THR A 176 -10.07 4.21 8.15
C THR A 176 -9.95 5.23 9.26
N ASN A 177 -8.71 5.61 9.62
CA ASN A 177 -8.41 6.68 10.58
C ASN A 177 -8.15 8.03 9.91
N GLU A 178 -8.09 8.07 8.58
CA GLU A 178 -8.05 9.32 7.83
C GLU A 178 -9.44 9.95 7.93
N LYS A 179 -9.55 11.04 8.70
CA LYS A 179 -10.79 11.80 8.76
C LYS A 179 -11.11 12.26 7.33
N PRO A 180 -12.37 12.15 6.89
CA PRO A 180 -12.81 12.75 5.63
C PRO A 180 -12.43 14.24 5.61
N ASP A 181 -11.95 14.74 4.46
CA ASP A 181 -11.52 16.13 4.24
C ASP A 181 -12.56 17.23 4.57
N ASP A 182 -13.74 16.87 5.07
CA ASP A 182 -14.77 17.81 5.52
C ASP A 182 -14.49 18.42 6.91
N GLN A 183 -13.34 18.11 7.53
CA GLN A 183 -12.90 18.76 8.77
C GLN A 183 -11.43 19.24 8.70
N ALA A 184 -11.09 20.02 7.68
CA ALA A 184 -10.03 21.02 7.83
C ALA A 184 -10.53 22.15 8.76
N CYS A 185 -10.72 21.85 10.05
CA CYS A 185 -10.89 22.88 11.07
C CYS A 185 -10.55 22.37 12.48
N SER A 186 -9.44 22.89 13.00
CA SER A 186 -9.23 23.32 14.39
C SER A 186 -9.41 22.29 15.51
N ASP A 187 -8.62 21.22 15.54
CA ASP A 187 -8.45 20.43 16.76
C ASP A 187 -6.96 20.39 17.16
N GLU A 188 -6.53 21.41 17.93
CA GLU A 188 -5.16 21.54 18.45
C GLU A 188 -4.71 20.29 19.22
N THR A 189 -5.67 19.53 19.74
CA THR A 189 -5.51 18.28 20.48
C THR A 189 -4.96 17.13 19.62
N GLU A 190 -5.38 17.03 18.35
CA GLU A 190 -4.86 16.02 17.41
C GLU A 190 -3.51 16.42 16.80
N ILE A 191 -3.30 17.72 16.59
CA ILE A 191 -1.99 18.27 16.20
C ILE A 191 -0.96 17.99 17.32
N LYS A 192 -1.35 18.09 18.60
CA LYS A 192 -0.48 17.73 19.73
C LYS A 192 -0.14 16.24 19.78
N LYS A 193 -1.10 15.33 19.60
CA LYS A 193 -0.82 13.87 19.58
C LYS A 193 0.05 13.42 18.39
N SER A 194 -0.16 14.03 17.22
CA SER A 194 0.70 13.85 16.04
C SER A 194 2.12 14.39 16.29
N ARG A 195 2.24 15.57 16.91
CA ARG A 195 3.53 16.14 17.33
C ARG A 195 4.22 15.29 18.39
N GLU A 196 3.53 14.78 19.39
CA GLU A 196 4.08 13.90 20.43
C GLU A 196 4.60 12.57 19.86
N SER A 197 3.88 11.97 18.91
CA SER A 197 4.34 10.76 18.21
C SER A 197 5.57 11.03 17.36
N CYS A 198 5.62 12.15 16.64
CA CYS A 198 6.81 12.59 15.89
C CYS A 198 7.99 12.96 16.81
N VAL A 199 7.73 13.52 17.99
CA VAL A 199 8.73 13.79 19.03
C VAL A 199 9.29 12.47 19.57
N TYR A 200 8.45 11.48 19.85
CA TYR A 200 8.89 10.14 20.25
C TYR A 200 9.83 9.50 19.22
N TYR A 201 9.47 9.52 17.93
CA TYR A 201 10.35 9.00 16.87
C TYR A 201 11.63 9.83 16.69
N LYS A 202 11.56 11.17 16.85
CA LYS A 202 12.75 12.04 16.84
C LYS A 202 13.68 11.75 18.02
N GLU A 203 13.17 11.66 19.24
CA GLU A 203 13.96 11.38 20.44
C GLU A 203 14.58 9.99 20.41
N HIS A 204 13.83 9.00 19.95
CA HIS A 204 14.34 7.64 19.79
C HIS A 204 15.41 7.56 18.69
N ALA A 205 15.24 8.29 17.58
CA ALA A 205 16.27 8.42 16.55
C ALA A 205 17.52 9.15 17.07
N ILE A 206 17.37 10.22 17.85
CA ILE A 206 18.48 10.97 18.46
C ILE A 206 19.22 10.10 19.49
N LEU A 207 18.52 9.37 20.35
CA LEU A 207 19.11 8.42 21.31
C LEU A 207 19.86 7.31 20.60
N THR A 208 19.29 6.80 19.50
CA THR A 208 19.94 5.77 18.67
C THR A 208 21.19 6.34 17.99
N LEU A 209 21.13 7.56 17.45
CA LEU A 209 22.28 8.25 16.86
C LEU A 209 23.36 8.60 17.90
N LYS A 210 22.98 8.95 19.14
CA LYS A 210 23.92 9.18 20.26
C LYS A 210 24.60 7.88 20.70
N LYS A 211 23.85 6.77 20.77
CA LYS A 211 24.42 5.43 21.02
C LYS A 211 25.40 5.02 19.91
N LEU A 212 25.04 5.25 18.66
CA LEU A 212 25.88 4.98 17.49
C LEU A 212 27.13 5.88 17.41
N LYS A 213 27.07 7.11 17.95
CA LYS A 213 28.21 8.03 18.03
C LYS A 213 29.26 7.57 19.06
N ASN A 214 28.85 6.79 20.06
CA ASN A 214 29.72 6.26 21.11
C ASN A 214 30.34 4.88 20.76
N GLU A 215 30.00 4.30 19.60
CA GLU A 215 30.56 3.04 19.09
C GLU A 215 31.06 3.23 17.63
N PRO A 216 32.20 3.93 17.43
CA PRO A 216 32.67 4.36 16.11
C PRO A 216 32.94 3.20 15.12
N ASP A 217 33.27 2.01 15.62
CA ASP A 217 33.55 0.84 14.78
C ASP A 217 32.29 0.22 14.16
N LYS A 218 31.12 0.33 14.82
CA LYS A 218 29.83 -0.09 14.25
C LYS A 218 29.28 0.93 13.25
N PHE A 219 29.70 2.19 13.34
CA PHE A 219 29.27 3.28 12.47
C PHE A 219 29.85 3.19 11.06
N LYS A 220 31.10 2.71 10.92
CA LYS A 220 31.78 2.56 9.61
C LYS A 220 31.06 1.58 8.67
N HIS A 221 30.38 0.55 9.20
CA HIS A 221 29.65 -0.41 8.37
C HIS A 221 28.27 0.08 7.91
N ILE A 222 27.64 1.02 8.63
CA ILE A 222 26.29 1.52 8.32
C ILE A 222 26.34 2.75 7.37
N VAL A 223 27.45 3.50 7.38
CA VAL A 223 27.54 4.85 6.77
C VAL A 223 28.38 4.90 5.48
N ASN A 224 28.67 3.75 4.85
CA ASN A 224 29.37 3.73 3.55
C ASN A 224 28.46 3.97 2.33
N ASN A 225 27.18 4.31 2.54
CA ASN A 225 26.29 4.73 1.46
C ASN A 225 26.07 6.26 1.54
N ASN A 226 26.97 7.03 0.92
CA ASN A 226 26.97 8.50 0.92
C ASN A 226 25.62 9.14 0.53
N LYS A 227 24.74 8.38 -0.15
CA LYS A 227 23.36 8.79 -0.49
C LYS A 227 22.44 8.90 0.71
N PHE A 228 22.55 8.02 1.71
CA PHE A 228 21.63 7.99 2.86
C PHE A 228 21.87 9.18 3.80
N ARG A 229 23.14 9.59 3.93
CA ARG A 229 23.55 10.72 4.76
C ARG A 229 23.05 12.05 4.19
N GLU A 230 23.15 12.23 2.87
CA GLU A 230 22.63 13.41 2.16
C GLU A 230 21.10 13.53 2.26
N ILE A 231 20.38 12.41 2.07
CA ILE A 231 18.90 12.40 2.12
C ILE A 231 18.40 12.70 3.54
N MET A 232 19.04 12.13 4.57
CA MET A 232 18.68 12.39 5.97
C MET A 232 19.01 13.81 6.40
N LEU A 233 20.18 14.35 6.02
CA LEU A 233 20.57 15.72 6.36
C LEU A 233 19.69 16.77 5.66
N ARG A 234 19.34 16.57 4.37
CA ARG A 234 18.42 17.47 3.67
C ARG A 234 17.02 17.48 4.28
N ARG A 235 16.50 16.32 4.71
CA ARG A 235 15.21 16.23 5.39
C ARG A 235 15.25 16.78 6.82
N MET A 236 16.36 16.68 7.53
CA MET A 236 16.48 17.27 8.88
C MET A 236 16.52 18.81 8.84
N LEU A 237 17.13 19.41 7.81
CA LEU A 237 17.20 20.87 7.66
C LEU A 237 15.88 21.51 7.17
N GLN A 238 15.03 20.76 6.46
CA GLN A 238 13.71 21.25 6.01
C GLN A 238 12.64 21.29 7.12
N PHE A 239 12.89 20.70 8.29
CA PHE A 239 11.93 20.59 9.40
C PHE A 239 12.49 21.07 10.74
N SER A 240 13.47 21.98 10.69
CA SER A 240 13.84 22.79 11.86
C SER A 240 12.93 24.03 11.88
N PRO A 241 12.40 24.45 13.05
CA PRO A 241 11.50 25.59 13.16
C PRO A 241 12.13 26.89 12.67
#